data_AF-A0A3D6C986-F1
#
_entry.id   AF-A0A3D6C986-F1
#
_cell.length_a   1.000
_cell.length_b   1.000
_cell.length_c   1.000
_cell.angle_alpha   90.00
_cell.angle_beta   90.00
_cell.angle_gamma   90.00
#
_symmetry.space_group_name_H-M   'P 1'
#
loop_
_entity.id
_entity.type
_entity.pdbx_description
1 polymer ?
#
loop_
_entity_poly.entity_id
_entity_poly.type
_entity_poly.pdbx_seq_one_letter_code
_entity_poly.pdbx_strand_id
1 'polypeptide(L)'
;MLTLGFTVKINTVVIPGINDDHSLFIAKRFGAMGVNLMNLIPLIPVPGTEMEDVTPPTRRQMVNLRKAAGNYIPQMHHCKRCRSDALGCL
;
A
#
# COMPACT_ATOMS: atom_id res chain seq x y z
N MET A 1 15.63 -3.10 12.50
CA MET A 1 16.08 -4.04 11.46
C MET A 1 15.39 -5.36 11.71
N LEU A 2 14.82 -6.02 10.70
CA LEU A 2 14.19 -7.33 10.87
C LEU A 2 15.26 -8.40 11.15
N THR A 3 15.06 -9.23 12.17
CA THR A 3 16.11 -10.12 12.70
C THR A 3 15.75 -11.61 12.69
N LEU A 4 14.49 -11.97 12.45
CA LEU A 4 13.99 -13.35 12.57
C LEU A 4 13.98 -14.14 11.25
N GLY A 5 14.58 -13.61 10.17
CA GLY A 5 14.68 -14.32 8.87
C GLY A 5 13.38 -14.42 8.06
N PHE A 6 12.27 -13.82 8.51
CA PHE A 6 11.02 -13.80 7.77
C PHE A 6 11.04 -12.82 6.60
N THR A 7 10.35 -13.18 5.51
CA THR A 7 9.96 -12.23 4.47
C THR A 7 8.75 -11.44 4.95
N VAL A 8 8.88 -10.11 5.01
CA VAL A 8 7.82 -9.22 5.47
C VAL A 8 7.29 -8.39 4.30
N LYS A 9 5.96 -8.40 4.16
CA LYS A 9 5.22 -7.54 3.24
C LYS A 9 4.35 -6.58 4.05
N ILE A 10 4.40 -5.30 3.72
CA ILE A 10 3.49 -4.29 4.26
C ILE A 10 2.42 -3.91 3.23
N ASN A 11 1.15 -3.94 3.65
CA ASN A 11 0.08 -3.30 2.89
C ASN A 11 -0.16 -1.91 3.50
N THR A 12 -0.31 -0.90 2.66
CA THR A 12 -0.66 0.45 3.12
C THR A 12 -1.82 0.95 2.27
N VAL A 13 -2.93 1.26 2.95
CA VAL A 13 -4.08 1.92 2.32
C VAL A 13 -3.75 3.40 2.17
N VAL A 14 -3.78 3.89 0.94
CA VAL A 14 -3.54 5.30 0.60
C VAL A 14 -4.86 6.05 0.66
N ILE A 15 -4.94 6.98 1.59
CA ILE A 15 -6.12 7.78 1.91
C ILE A 15 -5.77 9.25 1.63
N PRO A 16 -6.39 9.86 0.61
CA PRO A 16 -6.12 11.24 0.23
C PRO A 16 -6.38 12.23 1.37
N GLY A 17 -5.47 13.17 1.58
CA GLY A 17 -5.55 14.16 2.66
C GLY A 17 -5.28 13.64 4.07
N ILE A 18 -5.02 12.33 4.24
CA ILE A 18 -4.67 11.73 5.54
C ILE A 18 -3.24 11.20 5.53
N ASN A 19 -2.88 10.33 4.57
CA ASN A 19 -1.57 9.69 4.56
C ASN A 19 -0.92 9.56 3.18
N ASP A 20 -1.51 10.16 2.15
CA ASP A 20 -0.97 10.19 0.79
C ASP A 20 0.42 10.82 0.74
N ASP A 21 0.59 11.98 1.38
CA ASP A 21 1.90 12.64 1.49
C ASP A 21 2.86 11.88 2.43
N HIS A 22 2.32 11.17 3.42
CA HIS A 22 3.11 10.42 4.40
C HIS A 22 3.56 9.04 3.89
N SER A 23 2.95 8.53 2.82
CA SER A 23 3.21 7.18 2.29
C SER A 23 4.67 6.98 1.86
N LEU A 24 5.35 8.04 1.38
CA LEU A 24 6.78 7.97 1.04
C LEU A 24 7.69 7.88 2.27
N PHE A 25 7.31 8.57 3.36
CA PHE A 25 8.03 8.44 4.62
C PHE A 25 7.95 7.00 5.14
N ILE A 26 6.75 6.40 5.09
CA ILE A 26 6.52 4.99 5.43
C ILE A 26 7.43 4.08 4.60
N ALA A 27 7.45 4.26 3.27
CA ALA A 27 8.28 3.47 2.35
C ALA A 27 9.77 3.57 2.70
N LYS A 28 10.28 4.79 2.91
CA LYS A 28 11.68 5.03 3.31
C LYS A 28 12.02 4.37 4.63
N ARG A 29 11.15 4.52 5.63
CA ARG A 29 11.37 3.99 6.98
C ARG A 29 11.39 2.46 6.98
N PHE A 30 10.43 1.81 6.33
CA PHE A 30 10.35 0.35 6.28
C PHE A 30 11.39 -0.29 5.35
N GLY A 31 11.74 0.37 4.25
CA GLY A 31 12.88 -0.04 3.42
C GLY A 31 14.18 -0.09 4.25
N ALA A 32 14.45 0.95 5.04
CA ALA A 32 15.61 0.98 5.94
C ALA A 32 15.56 -0.09 7.05
N MET A 33 14.37 -0.59 7.40
CA MET A 33 14.23 -1.69 8.38
C MET A 33 14.43 -3.09 7.78
N GLY A 34 14.54 -3.20 6.44
CA GLY A 34 14.73 -4.47 5.73
C GLY A 34 13.43 -5.17 5.31
N VAL A 35 12.30 -4.46 5.24
CA VAL A 35 11.05 -5.04 4.70
C VAL A 35 11.21 -5.34 3.22
N ASN A 36 10.70 -6.49 2.77
CA ASN A 36 10.99 -7.03 1.44
C ASN A 36 10.07 -6.48 0.34
N LEU A 37 8.81 -6.20 0.69
CA LEU A 37 7.80 -5.78 -0.27
C LEU A 37 6.78 -4.82 0.36
N MET A 38 6.42 -3.77 -0.36
CA MET A 38 5.33 -2.88 0.01
C MET A 38 4.24 -2.93 -1.04
N ASN A 39 2.98 -2.88 -0.60
CA ASN A 39 1.82 -2.86 -1.45
C ASN A 39 0.95 -1.65 -1.09
N LEU A 40 1.17 -0.56 -1.82
CA LEU A 40 0.28 0.60 -1.79
C LEU A 40 -1.03 0.25 -2.50
N ILE A 41 -2.14 0.26 -1.75
CA ILE A 41 -3.50 0.04 -2.26
C ILE A 41 -4.33 1.31 -2.05
N PRO A 42 -5.15 1.74 -3.01
CA PRO A 42 -5.99 2.90 -2.82
C PRO A 42 -7.15 2.56 -1.88
N LEU A 43 -7.60 3.54 -1.09
CA LEU A 43 -8.82 3.43 -0.30
C LEU A 43 -10.00 2.94 -1.17
N ILE A 44 -10.86 2.10 -0.58
CA ILE A 44 -12.20 1.82 -1.07
C ILE A 44 -13.15 2.51 -0.10
N PRO A 45 -13.93 3.49 -0.55
CA PRO A 45 -15.02 4.02 0.25
C PRO A 45 -16.08 2.94 0.41
N VAL A 46 -16.40 2.59 1.66
CA VAL A 46 -17.40 1.55 1.97
C VAL A 46 -18.58 2.23 2.66
N PRO A 47 -19.83 2.05 2.17
CA PRO A 47 -21.01 2.64 2.81
C PRO A 47 -21.14 2.25 4.29
N GLY A 48 -21.52 3.21 5.12
CA GLY A 48 -21.65 3.06 6.57
C GLY A 48 -20.33 3.11 7.34
N THR A 49 -19.22 3.52 6.70
CA THR A 49 -17.93 3.72 7.37
C THR A 49 -17.55 5.19 7.39
N GLU A 50 -16.66 5.59 8.30
CA GLU A 50 -16.20 6.99 8.43
C GLU A 50 -15.51 7.52 7.15
N MET A 51 -15.11 6.63 6.24
CA MET A 51 -14.43 7.00 4.99
C MET A 51 -15.32 6.81 3.76
N GLU A 52 -16.64 6.71 3.93
CA GLU A 52 -17.59 6.49 2.82
C GLU A 52 -17.62 7.62 1.78
N ASP A 53 -17.43 8.87 2.22
CA ASP A 53 -17.47 10.05 1.36
C ASP A 53 -16.08 10.47 0.84
N VAL A 54 -15.03 9.72 1.19
CA VAL A 54 -13.66 10.06 0.77
C VAL A 54 -13.47 9.69 -0.70
N THR A 55 -13.08 10.66 -1.52
CA THR A 55 -12.72 10.38 -2.92
C THR A 55 -11.41 9.58 -2.96
N PRO A 56 -11.38 8.37 -3.57
CA PRO A 56 -10.17 7.55 -3.62
C PRO A 56 -9.11 8.16 -4.55
N PRO A 57 -7.82 7.85 -4.35
CA PRO A 57 -6.76 8.39 -5.19
C PRO A 57 -6.89 7.87 -6.62
N THR A 58 -6.67 8.75 -7.58
CA THR A 58 -6.70 8.40 -9.01
C THR A 58 -5.64 7.37 -9.37
N ARG A 59 -5.85 6.64 -10.47
CA ARG A 59 -4.86 5.71 -11.01
C ARG A 59 -3.49 6.37 -11.24
N ARG A 60 -3.48 7.62 -11.73
CA ARG A 60 -2.25 8.38 -11.97
C ARG A 60 -1.51 8.71 -10.68
N GLN A 61 -2.23 9.18 -9.65
CA GLN A 61 -1.64 9.41 -8.32
C GLN A 61 -1.03 8.13 -7.76
N MET A 62 -1.74 7.00 -7.84
CA MET A 62 -1.21 5.71 -7.35
C MET A 62 0.02 5.23 -8.13
N VAL A 63 0.07 5.42 -9.45
CA VAL A 63 1.26 5.08 -10.26
C VAL A 63 2.46 5.92 -9.85
N ASN A 64 2.27 7.24 -9.70
CA ASN A 64 3.33 8.15 -9.29
C ASN A 64 3.84 7.81 -7.89
N LEU A 65 2.93 7.57 -6.95
CA LEU A 65 3.28 7.24 -5.57
C LEU A 65 4.03 5.92 -5.48
N ARG A 66 3.59 4.88 -6.20
CA ARG A 66 4.33 3.60 -6.29
C ARG A 66 5.71 3.79 -6.91
N LYS A 67 5.84 4.57 -7.99
CA LYS A 67 7.14 4.85 -8.61
C LYS A 67 8.09 5.52 -7.61
N ALA A 68 7.60 6.50 -6.87
CA ALA A 68 8.40 7.20 -5.88
C ALA A 68 8.76 6.31 -4.67
N ALA A 69 7.82 5.51 -4.16
CA ALA A 69 8.05 4.56 -3.07
C ALA A 69 9.00 3.41 -3.48
N GLY A 70 8.98 3.02 -4.75
CA GLY A 70 9.85 2.01 -5.35
C GLY A 70 11.35 2.32 -5.25
N ASN A 71 11.72 3.60 -5.08
CA ASN A 71 13.10 3.99 -4.82
C ASN A 71 13.62 3.54 -3.45
N TYR A 72 12.72 3.19 -2.51
CA TYR A 72 13.07 2.82 -1.15
C TYR A 72 12.77 1.35 -0.83
N ILE A 73 11.71 0.81 -1.43
CA ILE A 73 11.25 -0.56 -1.18
C ILE A 73 10.48 -1.09 -2.40
N PRO A 74 10.70 -2.34 -2.84
CA PRO A 74 9.97 -2.92 -3.96
C PRO A 74 8.45 -2.81 -3.79
N GLN A 75 7.75 -2.53 -4.88
CA GLN A 75 6.30 -2.35 -4.88
C GLN A 75 5.57 -3.54 -5.52
N MET A 76 4.45 -3.92 -4.93
CA MET A 76 3.52 -4.89 -5.53
C MET A 76 2.62 -4.19 -6.55
N HIS A 77 2.54 -4.74 -7.77
CA HIS A 77 1.72 -4.17 -8.86
C HIS A 77 0.48 -4.99 -9.23
N HIS A 78 0.41 -6.27 -8.82
CA HIS A 78 -0.66 -7.20 -9.20
C HIS A 78 -1.63 -7.51 -8.05
N CYS A 79 -1.99 -6.51 -7.25
CA CYS A 79 -2.95 -6.69 -6.16
C CYS A 79 -4.40 -6.56 -6.68
N LYS A 80 -5.17 -7.66 -6.62
CA LYS A 80 -6.61 -7.69 -6.94
C LYS A 80 -7.52 -7.40 -5.74
N ARG A 81 -6.95 -7.17 -4.55
CA ARG A 81 -7.67 -7.00 -3.28
C ARG A 81 -8.52 -8.24 -2.97
N CYS A 82 -7.83 -9.34 -2.72
CA CYS A 82 -8.44 -10.63 -2.52
C CYS A 82 -9.43 -10.59 -1.35
N ARG A 83 -10.50 -11.35 -1.52
CA ARG A 83 -11.43 -11.72 -0.46
C ARG A 83 -10.84 -12.84 0.39
N SER A 84 -11.24 -12.94 1.65
CA SER A 84 -10.74 -13.98 2.58
C SER A 84 -11.17 -15.40 2.20
N ASP A 85 -12.24 -15.51 1.42
CA ASP A 85 -12.86 -16.73 0.90
C ASP A 85 -12.46 -17.04 -0.57
N ALA A 86 -11.48 -16.33 -1.12
CA ALA A 86 -11.00 -16.58 -2.50
C ALA A 86 -10.22 -17.91 -2.61
N LEU A 87 -10.48 -18.68 -3.67
CA LEU A 87 -9.81 -19.94 -4.02
C LEU A 87 -9.45 -19.92 -5.52
N GLY A 88 -8.28 -20.46 -5.89
CA GLY A 88 -7.80 -20.51 -7.29
C GLY A 88 -6.70 -19.50 -7.63
N CYS A 89 -6.46 -19.27 -8.93
CA CYS A 89 -5.44 -18.33 -9.41
C CYS A 89 -5.95 -16.88 -9.45
N LEU A 90 -5.05 -15.93 -9.21
CA LEU A 90 -5.30 -14.48 -9.07
C LEU A 90 -4.72 -13.65 -10.22
#